data_AF-A0A968VSP9-F1
#
_entry.id   AF-A0A968VSP9-F1
#
_cell.length_a   1.000
_cell.length_b   1.000
_cell.length_c   1.000
_cell.angle_alpha   90.00
_cell.angle_beta   90.00
_cell.angle_gamma   90.00
#
_symmetry.space_group_name_H-M   'P 1'
#
loop_
_entity.id
_entity.type
_entity.pdbx_description
1 polymer ?
#
loop_
_entity_poly.entity_id
_entity_poly.type
_entity_poly.pdbx_seq_one_letter_code
_entity_poly.pdbx_strand_id
1 'polypeptide(L)'
;RATGANGAQAFRFGVLPQAMPLMATYSLLLFEHNVRSATILGLVGAGGVGFILQKYLSLFQYRELMGTLIFIIVMVTVIDRVSDALRKRLI
;
A
#
# COMPACT_ATOMS: atom_id res chain seq x y z
N ARG A 1 -14.57 34.24 6.65
CA ARG A 1 -13.81 34.95 7.71
C ARG A 1 -14.73 35.77 8.64
N ALA A 2 -16.03 35.49 8.69
CA ALA A 2 -17.02 36.28 9.45
C ALA A 2 -17.25 35.80 10.90
N THR A 3 -16.56 34.75 11.37
CA THR A 3 -16.77 34.11 12.68
C THR A 3 -15.63 34.33 13.69
N GLY A 4 -14.68 35.24 13.43
CA GLY A 4 -13.56 35.51 14.36
C GLY A 4 -12.55 34.37 14.55
N ALA A 5 -12.65 33.29 13.76
CA ALA A 5 -11.75 32.14 13.85
C ALA A 5 -10.32 32.50 13.38
N ASN A 6 -9.33 32.14 14.19
CA ASN A 6 -7.91 32.30 13.86
C ASN A 6 -7.55 31.46 12.61
N GLY A 7 -6.53 31.84 11.83
CA GLY A 7 -6.15 31.17 10.58
C GLY A 7 -5.94 29.66 10.74
N ALA A 8 -5.41 29.23 11.89
CA ALA A 8 -5.25 27.82 12.24
C ALA A 8 -6.58 27.07 12.48
N GLN A 9 -7.60 27.74 13.03
CA GLN A 9 -8.94 27.15 13.21
C GLN A 9 -9.65 27.00 11.86
N ALA A 10 -9.52 28.00 10.97
CA ALA A 10 -10.06 27.90 9.62
C ALA A 10 -9.39 26.79 8.79
N PHE A 11 -8.07 26.60 8.94
CA PHE A 11 -7.36 25.51 8.28
C PHE A 11 -7.78 24.14 8.82
N ARG A 12 -7.82 23.97 10.16
CA ARG A 12 -8.14 22.68 10.81
C ARG A 12 -9.58 22.22 10.63
N PHE A 13 -10.54 23.15 10.55
CA PHE A 13 -11.97 22.83 10.45
C PHE A 13 -12.56 23.09 9.06
N GLY A 14 -11.88 23.84 8.19
CA GLY A 14 -12.33 24.10 6.82
C GLY A 14 -11.60 23.26 5.78
N VAL A 15 -10.26 23.28 5.80
CA VAL A 15 -9.43 22.68 4.72
C VAL A 15 -9.00 21.26 5.07
N LEU A 16 -8.61 21.01 6.32
CA LEU A 16 -8.15 19.70 6.77
C LEU A 16 -9.23 18.61 6.58
N PRO A 17 -10.50 18.80 6.99
CA PRO A 17 -11.52 17.75 6.85
C PRO A 17 -11.84 17.46 5.37
N GLN A 18 -11.69 18.46 4.49
CA GLN A 18 -11.89 18.31 3.05
C GLN A 18 -10.72 17.60 2.38
N ALA A 19 -9.49 17.81 2.85
CA ALA A 19 -8.28 17.19 2.30
C ALA A 19 -7.99 15.78 2.87
N MET A 20 -8.46 15.47 4.08
CA MET A 20 -8.28 14.17 4.74
C MET A 20 -8.71 12.94 3.90
N PRO A 21 -9.91 12.89 3.29
CA PRO A 21 -10.29 11.74 2.46
C PRO A 21 -9.39 11.59 1.22
N LEU A 22 -8.94 12.70 0.63
CA LEU A 22 -8.00 12.70 -0.50
C LEU A 22 -6.63 12.18 -0.07
N MET A 23 -6.10 12.66 1.06
CA MET A 23 -4.80 12.22 1.60
C MET A 23 -4.84 10.75 1.99
N ALA A 24 -5.91 10.28 2.66
CA ALA A 24 -6.07 8.87 3.01
C ALA A 24 -6.11 7.98 1.76
N THR A 25 -6.84 8.40 0.72
CA THR A 25 -6.90 7.70 -0.57
C THR A 25 -5.52 7.61 -1.24
N TYR A 26 -4.74 8.69 -1.21
CA TYR A 26 -3.39 8.73 -1.76
C TYR A 26 -2.41 7.88 -0.95
N SER A 27 -2.48 7.92 0.38
CA SER A 27 -1.64 7.10 1.26
C SER A 27 -1.90 5.61 1.08
N LEU A 28 -3.17 5.21 0.92
CA LEU A 28 -3.54 3.83 0.59
C LEU A 28 -2.98 3.38 -0.76
N LEU A 29 -3.04 4.25 -1.77
CA LEU A 29 -2.45 3.99 -3.09
C LEU A 29 -0.93 3.81 -3.02
N LEU A 30 -0.25 4.69 -2.29
CA LEU A 30 1.18 4.61 -2.08
C LEU A 30 1.56 3.35 -1.30
N PHE A 31 0.76 2.95 -0.31
CA PHE A 31 0.96 1.72 0.42
C PHE A 31 0.87 0.49 -0.50
N GLU A 32 -0.20 0.38 -1.28
CA GLU A 32 -0.38 -0.70 -2.27
C GLU A 32 0.80 -0.77 -3.24
N HIS A 33 1.17 0.37 -3.83
CA HIS A 33 2.30 0.45 -4.74
C HIS A 33 3.60 0.04 -4.06
N ASN A 34 3.86 0.50 -2.84
CA ASN A 34 5.08 0.17 -2.11
C ASN A 34 5.16 -1.33 -1.81
N VAL A 35 4.05 -2.00 -1.49
CA VAL A 35 4.03 -3.45 -1.27
C VAL A 35 4.40 -4.22 -2.55
N ARG A 36 3.84 -3.81 -3.70
CA ARG A 36 4.17 -4.43 -5.00
C ARG A 36 5.63 -4.18 -5.39
N SER A 37 6.09 -2.94 -5.26
CA SER A 37 7.47 -2.56 -5.54
C SER A 37 8.48 -3.23 -4.61
N ALA A 38 8.16 -3.45 -3.33
CA ALA A 38 9.04 -4.16 -2.40
C ALA A 38 9.28 -5.61 -2.83
N THR A 39 8.28 -6.24 -3.47
CA THR A 39 8.43 -7.61 -4.00
C THR A 39 9.40 -7.63 -5.18
N ILE A 40 9.31 -6.65 -6.09
CA ILE A 40 10.24 -6.51 -7.22
C ILE A 40 11.64 -6.16 -6.72
N LEU A 41 11.75 -5.20 -5.80
CA LEU A 41 13.03 -4.76 -5.23
C LEU A 41 13.73 -5.91 -4.48
N GLY A 42 12.97 -6.77 -3.81
CA GLY A 42 13.50 -7.96 -3.14
C GLY A 42 14.14 -8.96 -4.11
N LEU A 43 13.68 -9.05 -5.36
CA LEU A 43 14.31 -9.88 -6.41
C LEU A 43 15.67 -9.34 -6.85
N VAL A 44 15.98 -8.07 -6.60
CA VAL A 44 17.26 -7.44 -6.95
C VAL A 44 18.26 -7.48 -5.80
N GLY A 45 17.92 -8.15 -4.69
CA GLY A 45 18.80 -8.34 -3.53
C GLY A 45 18.59 -7.34 -2.38
N ALA A 46 17.56 -6.49 -2.42
CA ALA A 46 17.24 -5.58 -1.30
C ALA A 46 16.66 -6.29 -0.06
N GLY A 47 16.47 -7.62 -0.11
CA GLY A 47 15.87 -8.43 0.95
C GLY A 47 14.34 -8.52 0.88
N GLY A 48 13.72 -9.19 1.86
CA GLY A 48 12.27 -9.32 1.96
C GLY A 48 11.64 -10.46 1.13
N VAL A 49 10.38 -10.29 0.73
CA VAL A 49 9.59 -11.38 0.10
C VAL A 49 10.13 -11.76 -1.28
N GLY A 50 10.59 -10.79 -2.08
CA GLY A 50 11.24 -11.06 -3.37
C GLY A 50 12.57 -11.81 -3.26
N PHE A 51 13.29 -11.66 -2.15
CA PHE A 51 14.54 -12.37 -1.92
C PHE A 51 14.31 -13.88 -1.75
N ILE A 52 13.20 -14.27 -1.12
CA ILE A 52 12.82 -15.68 -0.95
C ILE A 52 12.53 -16.34 -2.31
N LEU A 53 11.86 -15.63 -3.21
CA LEU A 53 11.67 -16.06 -4.60
C LEU A 53 13.01 -16.31 -5.30
N GLN A 54 13.93 -15.33 -5.23
CA GLN A 54 15.23 -15.45 -5.88
C GLN A 54 16.06 -16.60 -5.29
N LYS A 55 15.95 -16.84 -3.97
CA LYS A 55 16.58 -17.98 -3.30
C LYS A 55 16.05 -19.31 -3.84
N TYR A 56 14.74 -19.52 -3.90
CA TYR A 56 14.16 -20.75 -4.42
C TYR A 56 14.45 -20.94 -5.92
N LEU A 57 14.50 -19.85 -6.68
CA LEU A 57 14.90 -19.87 -8.08
C LEU A 57 16.36 -20.32 -8.25
N SER A 58 17.27 -19.78 -7.42
CA SER A 58 18.69 -20.16 -7.43
C SER A 58 18.95 -21.59 -6.97
N LEU A 59 18.06 -22.16 -6.16
CA LEU A 59 18.12 -23.56 -5.69
C LEU A 59 17.39 -24.54 -6.62
N PHE A 60 16.83 -24.07 -7.74
CA PHE A 60 15.98 -24.87 -8.65
C PHE A 60 14.78 -25.54 -7.94
N GLN A 61 14.32 -24.94 -6.84
CA GLN A 61 13.21 -25.40 -6.00
C GLN A 61 11.88 -24.83 -6.52
N TYR A 62 11.43 -25.32 -7.67
CA TYR A 62 10.24 -24.80 -8.35
C TYR A 62 8.93 -25.01 -7.58
N ARG A 63 8.84 -26.03 -6.73
CA ARG A 63 7.65 -26.31 -5.93
C ARG A 63 7.44 -25.22 -4.86
N GLU A 64 8.51 -24.89 -4.16
CA GLU A 64 8.56 -23.86 -3.12
C GLU A 64 8.43 -22.45 -3.72
N LEU A 65 9.03 -22.23 -4.90
CA LEU A 65 8.86 -21.01 -5.68
C LEU A 65 7.39 -20.75 -6.01
N MET A 66 6.68 -21.75 -6.53
CA MET A 66 5.26 -21.63 -6.88
C MET A 66 4.38 -21.40 -5.66
N GLY A 67 4.66 -22.07 -4.54
CA GLY A 67 3.95 -21.83 -3.28
C GLY A 67 4.11 -20.37 -2.80
N THR A 68 5.33 -19.84 -2.89
CA THR A 68 5.63 -18.45 -2.52
C THR A 68 4.96 -17.44 -3.47
N LEU A 69 4.97 -17.71 -4.78
CA LEU A 69 4.28 -16.90 -5.79
C LEU A 69 2.78 -16.81 -5.52
N ILE A 70 2.13 -17.94 -5.29
CA ILE A 70 0.69 -17.99 -4.99
C ILE A 70 0.39 -17.21 -3.71
N PHE A 71 1.20 -17.39 -2.66
CA PHE A 71 1.06 -16.65 -1.42
C PHE A 71 1.09 -15.13 -1.63
N ILE A 72 2.04 -14.64 -2.41
CA ILE A 72 2.16 -13.20 -2.73
C ILE A 72 0.93 -12.70 -3.49
N ILE A 73 0.49 -13.44 -4.51
CA ILE A 73 -0.70 -13.06 -5.29
C ILE A 73 -1.92 -12.95 -4.38
N VAL A 74 -2.12 -13.93 -3.49
CA VAL A 74 -3.22 -13.90 -2.52
C VAL A 74 -3.09 -12.71 -1.57
N MET A 75 -1.90 -12.49 -1.00
CA MET A 75 -1.65 -11.37 -0.09
C MET A 75 -1.93 -10.01 -0.74
N VAL A 76 -1.39 -9.78 -1.95
CA VAL A 76 -1.61 -8.54 -2.70
C VAL A 76 -3.08 -8.38 -3.05
N THR A 77 -3.76 -9.44 -3.50
CA THR A 77 -5.20 -9.39 -3.80
C THR A 77 -6.04 -9.02 -2.57
N VAL A 78 -5.69 -9.55 -1.39
CA VAL A 78 -6.36 -9.21 -0.14
C VAL A 78 -6.12 -7.74 0.22
N ILE A 79 -4.89 -7.25 0.08
CA ILE A 79 -4.55 -5.85 0.33
C ILE A 79 -5.31 -4.92 -0.63
N ASP A 80 -5.35 -5.25 -1.92
CA ASP A 80 -6.09 -4.48 -2.93
C ASP A 80 -7.58 -4.43 -2.59
N ARG A 81 -8.18 -5.57 -2.24
CA ARG A 81 -9.60 -5.67 -1.82
C ARG A 81 -9.91 -4.83 -0.58
N VAL A 82 -9.04 -4.89 0.42
CA VAL A 82 -9.18 -4.07 1.64
C VAL A 82 -9.02 -2.59 1.32
N SER A 83 -8.09 -2.25 0.43
CA SER A 83 -7.81 -0.88 0.01
C SER A 83 -8.98 -0.29 -0.78
N ASP A 84 -9.58 -1.07 -1.68
CA ASP A 84 -10.80 -0.71 -2.40
C ASP A 84 -12.00 -0.53 -1.46
N ALA A 85 -12.17 -1.44 -0.49
CA ALA A 85 -13.25 -1.34 0.49
C ALA A 85 -13.12 -0.10 1.38
N LEU A 86 -11.89 0.25 1.78
CA LEU A 86 -11.58 1.47 2.52
C LEU A 86 -11.83 2.72 1.66
N ARG A 87 -11.42 2.70 0.39
CA ARG A 87 -11.65 3.80 -0.54
C ARG A 87 -13.14 4.06 -0.77
N LYS A 88 -13.95 3.01 -0.92
CA LYS A 88 -15.43 3.11 -1.04
C LYS A 88 -16.13 3.65 0.21
N ARG A 89 -15.48 3.66 1.37
CA ARG A 89 -16.00 4.28 2.60
C ARG A 89 -15.56 5.73 2.79
N LEU A 90 -14.50 6.15 2.11
CA LEU A 90 -13.93 7.49 2.19
C LEU A 90 -14.43 8.43 1.08
N ILE A 91 -14.87 7.86 -0.04
CA ILE A 91 -15.63 8.52 -1.12
C ILE A 91 -17.11 8.38 -0.81
#